data_AF-A0A1Y1IJQ2-F1
#
_entry.id   AF-A0A1Y1IJQ2-F1
#
_cell.length_a   1.000
_cell.length_b   1.000
_cell.length_c   1.000
_cell.angle_alpha   90.00
_cell.angle_beta   90.00
_cell.angle_gamma   90.00
#
_symmetry.space_group_name_H-M   'P 1'
#
loop_
_entity.id
_entity.type
_entity.pdbx_description
1 polymer ?
#
loop_
_entity_poly.entity_id
_entity_poly.type
_entity_poly.pdbx_seq_one_letter_code
_entity_poly.pdbx_strand_id
1 'polypeptide(L)'
;MAQPTGKAQIGAGALGTSTLQAALQKQRNLQQRVDSDLNSLVENFSNMVAACKVQDQTRNTQEAFQIDVHVAKITQAAESLLDVVSELKQSAIFSNFEARNDQVAANNLKYEEKAASDAKTVERLRIVIEEAHTLSQSRRRENHVLNRELQIVRDAG
;
A
#
# COMPACT_ATOMS: atom_id res chain seq x y z
N MET A 1 15.76 5.22 -41.67
CA MET A 1 16.09 4.25 -40.59
C MET A 1 16.05 5.03 -39.29
N ALA A 2 14.99 4.85 -38.51
CA ALA A 2 14.66 5.67 -37.34
C ALA A 2 15.39 5.19 -36.07
N GLN A 3 15.71 6.18 -35.22
CA GLN A 3 16.10 6.22 -33.80
C GLN A 3 15.50 5.11 -32.87
N PRO A 4 15.79 5.10 -31.54
CA PRO A 4 17.04 5.36 -30.79
C PRO A 4 17.26 4.32 -29.66
N THR A 5 18.48 4.19 -29.15
CA THR A 5 18.79 3.46 -27.91
C THR A 5 18.62 4.37 -26.68
N GLY A 6 17.48 4.27 -26.01
CA GLY A 6 17.27 4.80 -24.65
C GLY A 6 17.36 3.67 -23.62
N LYS A 7 18.47 3.59 -22.87
CA LYS A 7 18.54 2.73 -21.69
C LYS A 7 17.80 3.42 -20.54
N ALA A 8 16.60 2.95 -20.24
CA ALA A 8 15.88 3.33 -19.03
C ALA A 8 16.60 2.72 -17.83
N GLN A 9 17.28 3.57 -17.06
CA GLN A 9 17.88 3.22 -15.78
C GLN A 9 16.76 3.20 -14.74
N ILE A 10 16.24 2.01 -14.44
CA ILE A 10 15.28 1.79 -13.35
C ILE A 10 16.07 1.90 -12.04
N GLY A 11 15.93 3.05 -11.36
CA GLY A 11 16.46 3.29 -10.02
C GLY A 11 15.68 2.52 -8.97
N ALA A 12 15.91 1.21 -8.87
CA ALA A 12 15.47 0.39 -7.74
C ALA A 12 16.60 0.36 -6.69
N GLY A 13 16.57 1.24 -5.68
CA GLY A 13 17.57 1.15 -4.61
C GLY A 13 17.54 2.19 -3.47
N ALA A 14 16.86 3.33 -3.62
CA ALA A 14 17.00 4.43 -2.63
C ALA A 14 15.70 4.85 -1.90
N LEU A 15 14.55 4.23 -2.21
CA LEU A 15 13.24 4.66 -1.70
C LEU A 15 12.78 3.97 -0.40
N GLY A 16 13.46 2.89 0.02
CA GLY A 16 13.00 2.07 1.16
C GLY A 16 13.54 2.48 2.53
N THR A 17 14.76 3.03 2.62
CA THR A 17 15.39 3.38 3.91
C THR A 17 15.08 4.81 4.36
N SER A 18 15.00 5.75 3.42
CA SER A 18 14.72 7.17 3.70
C SER A 18 13.29 7.40 4.19
N THR A 19 12.32 6.66 3.66
CA THR A 19 10.90 6.76 4.01
C THR A 19 10.60 6.19 5.40
N LEU A 20 11.16 5.02 5.73
CA LEU A 20 11.07 4.45 7.08
C LEU A 20 11.73 5.34 8.13
N GLN A 21 12.91 5.89 7.83
CA GLN A 21 13.62 6.76 8.75
C GLN A 21 12.89 8.09 8.96
N ALA A 22 12.29 8.66 7.92
CA ALA A 22 11.42 9.82 8.03
C ALA A 22 10.14 9.53 8.83
N ALA A 23 9.51 8.37 8.64
CA ALA A 23 8.33 7.95 9.39
C ALA A 23 8.63 7.77 10.89
N LEU A 24 9.75 7.11 11.23
CA LEU A 24 10.21 6.98 12.61
C LEU A 24 10.54 8.33 13.24
N GLN A 25 11.17 9.23 12.48
CA GLN A 25 11.45 10.58 12.97
C GLN A 25 10.16 11.37 13.21
N LYS A 26 9.16 11.25 12.33
CA LYS A 26 7.84 11.85 12.53
C LYS A 26 7.16 11.29 13.78
N GLN A 27 7.18 9.98 13.99
CA GLN A 27 6.63 9.35 15.19
C GLN A 27 7.28 9.89 16.46
N ARG A 28 8.61 9.98 16.51
CA ARG A 28 9.33 10.52 17.66
C ARG A 28 8.98 11.98 17.94
N ASN A 29 8.87 12.81 16.89
CA ASN A 29 8.46 14.20 17.05
C ASN A 29 7.05 14.32 17.63
N LEU A 30 6.09 13.51 17.16
CA LEU A 30 4.73 13.51 17.71
C LEU A 30 4.72 13.09 19.18
N GLN A 31 5.50 12.07 19.56
CA GLN A 31 5.64 11.65 20.96
C GLN A 31 6.23 12.76 21.82
N GLN A 32 7.34 13.36 21.39
CA GLN A 32 7.98 14.46 22.11
C GLN A 32 7.06 15.67 22.27
N ARG A 33 6.26 16.00 21.25
CA ARG A 33 5.25 17.06 21.33
C ARG A 33 4.19 16.73 22.38
N VAL A 34 3.64 15.52 22.37
CA VAL A 34 2.64 15.08 23.37
C VAL A 34 3.21 15.17 24.79
N ASP A 35 4.41 14.65 25.01
CA ASP A 35 5.05 14.69 26.33
C ASP A 35 5.30 16.13 26.79
N SER A 36 5.77 16.99 25.88
CA SER A 36 5.99 18.42 26.17
C SER A 36 4.69 19.15 26.48
N ASP A 37 3.64 18.94 25.69
CA ASP A 37 2.36 19.62 25.85
C ASP A 37 1.63 19.16 27.13
N LEU A 38 1.68 17.87 27.46
CA LEU A 38 1.15 17.33 28.71
C LEU A 38 1.87 17.89 29.93
N ASN A 39 3.21 17.92 29.90
CA ASN A 39 3.99 18.50 30.98
C ASN A 39 3.68 19.99 31.16
N SER A 40 3.60 20.75 30.06
CA SER A 40 3.20 22.16 30.07
C SER A 40 1.81 22.36 30.67
N LEU A 41 0.84 21.50 30.31
CA LEU A 41 -0.52 21.60 30.83
C LEU A 41 -0.59 21.36 32.33
N VAL A 42 0.09 20.32 32.82
CA VAL A 42 0.15 19.98 34.25
C VAL A 42 0.88 21.05 35.05
N GLU A 43 2.04 21.51 34.56
CA GLU A 43 2.85 22.53 35.25
C GLU A 43 2.10 23.87 35.33
N ASN A 44 1.52 24.34 34.23
CA ASN A 44 0.76 25.59 34.23
C ASN A 44 -0.51 25.48 35.08
N PHE A 45 -1.19 24.32 35.11
CA PHE A 45 -2.33 24.12 36.01
C PHE A 45 -1.91 24.16 37.48
N SER A 46 -0.80 23.51 37.83
CA SER A 46 -0.24 23.56 39.19
C SER A 46 0.10 25.00 39.61
N ASN A 47 0.73 25.78 38.72
CA ASN A 47 1.09 27.17 38.99
C ASN A 47 -0.15 28.07 39.12
N MET A 48 -1.17 27.85 38.29
CA MET A 48 -2.45 28.55 38.38
C MET A 48 -3.10 28.30 39.76
N VAL A 49 -3.19 27.04 40.19
CA VAL A 49 -3.76 26.69 41.50
C VAL A 49 -2.96 27.31 42.65
N ALA A 50 -1.63 27.36 42.53
CA ALA A 50 -0.77 28.01 43.52
C ALA A 50 -1.03 29.53 43.64
N ALA A 51 -1.37 30.19 42.53
CA ALA A 51 -1.67 31.62 42.45
C ALA A 51 -3.10 31.98 42.92
N CYS A 52 -4.01 31.03 43.12
CA CYS A 52 -5.39 31.29 43.57
C CYS A 52 -5.52 31.65 45.06
N LYS A 53 -4.43 31.92 45.79
CA LYS A 53 -4.48 32.19 47.22
C LYS A 53 -4.88 33.65 47.48
N VAL A 54 -5.98 33.85 48.20
CA VAL A 54 -6.47 35.20 48.54
C VAL A 54 -5.46 35.94 49.42
N GLN A 55 -5.00 37.09 48.92
CA GLN A 55 -4.03 37.99 49.58
C GLN A 55 -4.54 39.45 49.51
N ASP A 56 -3.71 40.41 49.88
CA ASP A 56 -4.04 41.84 49.77
C ASP A 56 -4.38 42.25 48.33
N GLN A 57 -5.22 43.27 48.17
CA GLN A 57 -5.76 43.73 46.88
C GLN A 57 -4.71 43.82 45.76
N THR A 58 -3.55 44.43 46.03
CA THR A 58 -2.48 44.60 45.05
C THR A 58 -1.87 43.27 44.62
N ARG A 59 -1.69 42.32 45.56
CA ARG A 59 -1.15 40.99 45.29
C ARG A 59 -2.16 40.13 44.53
N ASN A 60 -3.43 40.22 44.91
CA ASN A 60 -4.52 39.51 44.23
C ASN A 60 -4.66 39.96 42.76
N THR A 61 -4.53 41.25 42.47
CA THR A 61 -4.53 41.76 41.09
C THR A 61 -3.33 41.24 40.28
N GLN A 62 -2.15 41.16 40.89
CA GLN A 62 -0.96 40.62 40.22
C GLN A 62 -1.09 39.11 39.95
N GLU A 63 -1.58 38.35 40.92
CA GLU A 63 -1.80 36.91 40.79
C GLU A 63 -2.91 36.59 39.79
N ALA A 64 -3.98 37.40 39.72
CA ALA A 64 -5.01 37.27 38.69
C ALA A 64 -4.43 37.38 37.27
N PHE A 65 -3.53 38.33 37.03
CA PHE A 65 -2.84 38.42 35.73
C PHE A 65 -1.95 37.19 35.46
N GLN A 66 -1.27 36.64 36.47
CA GLN A 66 -0.49 35.42 36.29
C GLN A 66 -1.35 34.19 36.00
N ILE A 67 -2.52 34.08 36.63
CA ILE A 67 -3.53 33.06 36.34
C ILE A 67 -3.93 33.16 34.86
N ASP A 68 -4.24 34.36 34.35
CA ASP A 68 -4.60 34.54 32.93
C ASP A 68 -3.49 34.05 31.98
N VAL A 69 -2.22 34.31 32.32
CA VAL A 69 -1.07 33.82 31.54
C VAL A 69 -0.98 32.29 31.56
N HIS A 70 -1.19 31.66 32.71
CA HIS A 70 -1.19 30.19 32.82
C HIS A 70 -2.37 29.56 32.07
N VAL A 71 -3.56 30.16 32.15
CA VAL A 71 -4.74 29.72 31.38
C VAL A 71 -4.47 29.80 29.88
N ALA A 72 -3.88 30.89 29.39
CA ALA A 72 -3.52 31.03 27.98
C ALA A 72 -2.54 29.92 27.52
N LYS A 73 -1.52 29.62 28.34
CA LYS A 73 -0.56 28.54 28.04
C LYS A 73 -1.20 27.15 28.06
N ILE A 74 -2.13 26.89 28.98
CA ILE A 74 -2.90 25.63 29.01
C ILE A 74 -3.73 25.49 27.73
N THR A 75 -4.43 26.54 27.32
CA THR A 75 -5.22 26.55 26.09
C THR A 75 -4.34 26.27 24.87
N GLN A 76 -3.18 26.91 24.77
CA GLN A 76 -2.22 26.68 23.69
C GLN A 76 -1.71 25.23 23.65
N ALA A 77 -1.37 24.65 24.80
CA ALA A 77 -0.94 23.25 24.88
C ALA A 77 -2.06 22.29 24.44
N ALA A 78 -3.31 22.58 24.84
CA ALA A 78 -4.47 21.78 24.43
C ALA A 78 -4.73 21.86 22.92
N GLU A 79 -4.59 23.04 22.31
CA GLU A 79 -4.68 23.21 20.85
C GLU A 79 -3.60 22.40 20.12
N SER A 80 -2.35 22.46 20.58
CA SER A 80 -1.25 21.66 20.01
C SER A 80 -1.51 20.14 20.12
N LEU A 81 -2.09 19.68 21.24
CA LEU A 81 -2.50 18.27 21.39
C LEU A 81 -3.58 17.88 20.37
N LEU A 82 -4.55 18.77 20.09
CA LEU A 82 -5.57 18.54 19.07
C LEU A 82 -4.95 18.42 17.66
N ASP A 83 -3.94 19.22 17.36
CA ASP A 83 -3.19 19.11 16.10
C ASP A 83 -2.48 17.77 15.98
N VAL A 84 -1.82 17.29 17.06
CA VAL A 84 -1.19 15.97 17.08
C VAL A 84 -2.22 14.86 16.84
N VAL A 85 -3.40 14.93 17.47
CA VAL A 85 -4.48 13.97 17.25
C VAL A 85 -4.96 14.00 15.78
N SER A 86 -5.09 15.19 15.20
CA SER A 86 -5.46 15.35 13.79
C SER A 86 -4.43 14.69 12.86
N GLU A 87 -3.15 14.95 13.07
CA GLU A 87 -2.05 14.35 12.30
C GLU A 87 -2.03 12.82 12.43
N LEU A 88 -2.25 12.28 13.63
CA LEU A 88 -2.30 10.82 13.87
C LEU A 88 -3.48 10.18 13.14
N LYS A 89 -4.67 10.79 13.20
CA LYS A 89 -5.85 10.31 12.47
C LYS A 89 -5.61 10.33 10.96
N GLN A 90 -4.99 11.40 10.45
CA GLN A 90 -4.61 11.51 9.05
C GLN A 90 -3.65 10.38 8.65
N SER A 91 -2.60 10.14 9.44
CA SER A 91 -1.63 9.07 9.19
C SER A 91 -2.28 7.68 9.18
N ALA A 92 -3.22 7.41 10.09
CA ALA A 92 -3.91 6.13 10.17
C ALA A 92 -4.84 5.89 8.96
N ILE A 93 -5.52 6.93 8.48
CA ILE A 93 -6.38 6.83 7.29
C ILE A 93 -5.55 6.52 6.05
N PHE A 94 -4.43 7.22 5.86
CA PHE A 94 -3.61 7.07 4.64
C PHE A 94 -2.72 5.82 4.63
N SER A 95 -2.24 5.35 5.79
CA SER A 95 -1.41 4.14 5.87
C SER A 95 -2.10 2.88 5.30
N ASN A 96 -3.42 2.76 5.49
CA ASN A 96 -4.18 1.62 4.98
C ASN A 96 -4.32 1.64 3.43
N PHE A 97 -4.26 2.82 2.80
CA PHE A 97 -4.28 2.92 1.34
C PHE A 97 -2.95 2.53 0.72
N GLU A 98 -1.82 2.91 1.32
CA GLU A 98 -0.49 2.52 0.85
C GLU A 98 -0.32 1.00 0.89
N ALA A 99 -0.59 0.36 2.04
CA ALA A 99 -0.49 -1.09 2.18
C ALA A 99 -1.43 -1.84 1.22
N ARG A 100 -2.66 -1.33 1.02
CA ARG A 100 -3.60 -1.90 0.06
C ARG A 100 -3.15 -1.71 -1.38
N ASN A 101 -2.56 -0.57 -1.71
CA ASN A 101 -2.04 -0.29 -3.04
C ASN A 101 -0.89 -1.26 -3.40
N ASP A 102 0.02 -1.52 -2.46
CA ASP A 102 1.09 -2.50 -2.64
C ASP A 102 0.52 -3.92 -2.84
N GLN A 103 -0.53 -4.28 -2.08
CA GLN A 103 -1.22 -5.56 -2.25
C GLN A 103 -1.90 -5.68 -3.62
N VAL A 104 -2.53 -4.61 -4.12
CA VAL A 104 -3.12 -4.58 -5.47
C VAL A 104 -2.04 -4.73 -6.53
N ALA A 105 -0.92 -4.02 -6.42
CA ALA A 105 0.20 -4.15 -7.34
C ALA A 105 0.76 -5.59 -7.37
N ALA A 106 0.95 -6.20 -6.20
CA ALA A 106 1.39 -7.59 -6.09
C ALA A 106 0.39 -8.58 -6.71
N ASN A 107 -0.91 -8.35 -6.53
CA ASN A 107 -1.94 -9.18 -7.13
C ASN A 107 -1.99 -9.04 -8.65
N ASN A 108 -1.80 -7.83 -9.18
CA ASN A 108 -1.73 -7.61 -10.63
C ASN A 108 -0.60 -8.42 -11.26
N LEU A 109 0.59 -8.42 -10.66
CA LEU A 109 1.72 -9.25 -11.13
C LEU A 109 1.37 -10.75 -11.14
N LYS A 110 0.70 -11.24 -10.09
CA LYS A 110 0.25 -12.65 -10.03
C LYS A 110 -0.76 -12.97 -11.12
N TYR A 111 -1.67 -12.04 -11.42
CA TYR A 111 -2.66 -12.25 -12.47
C TYR A 111 -2.02 -12.21 -13.86
N GLU A 112 -1.03 -11.36 -14.09
CA GLU A 112 -0.23 -11.36 -15.33
C GLU A 112 0.52 -12.67 -15.52
N GLU A 113 1.20 -13.16 -14.46
CA GLU A 113 1.91 -14.45 -14.50
C GLU A 113 0.94 -15.61 -14.79
N LYS A 114 -0.21 -15.62 -14.10
CA LYS A 114 -1.24 -16.62 -14.32
C LYS A 114 -1.77 -16.56 -15.75
N ALA A 115 -2.07 -15.38 -16.27
CA ALA A 115 -2.55 -15.19 -17.64
C ALA A 115 -1.53 -15.69 -18.68
N ALA A 116 -0.24 -15.45 -18.45
CA ALA A 116 0.83 -15.97 -19.32
C ALA A 116 0.92 -17.51 -19.29
N SER A 117 0.78 -18.11 -18.11
CA SER A 117 0.76 -19.57 -17.94
C SER A 117 -0.46 -20.21 -18.63
N ASP A 118 -1.63 -19.60 -18.44
CA ASP A 118 -2.89 -20.04 -19.06
C ASP A 118 -2.78 -19.94 -20.59
N ALA A 119 -2.25 -18.83 -21.12
CA ALA A 119 -2.00 -18.66 -22.56
C ALA A 119 -1.09 -19.75 -23.13
N LYS A 120 -0.01 -20.10 -22.43
CA LYS A 120 0.89 -21.21 -22.84
C LYS A 120 0.19 -22.56 -22.82
N THR A 121 -0.73 -22.77 -21.89
CA THR A 121 -1.50 -24.01 -21.79
C THR A 121 -2.51 -24.12 -22.93
N VAL A 122 -3.20 -23.04 -23.25
CA VAL A 122 -4.12 -22.98 -24.41
C VAL A 122 -3.37 -23.28 -25.71
N GLU A 123 -2.19 -22.69 -25.91
CA GLU A 123 -1.41 -22.97 -27.13
C GLU A 123 -0.96 -24.44 -27.23
N ARG A 124 -0.54 -25.05 -26.11
CA ARG A 124 -0.25 -26.49 -26.11
C ARG A 124 -1.46 -27.35 -26.45
N LEU A 125 -2.62 -27.04 -25.89
CA LEU A 125 -3.85 -27.77 -26.21
C LEU A 125 -4.20 -27.63 -27.69
N ARG A 126 -4.03 -26.44 -28.26
CA ARG A 126 -4.24 -26.21 -29.69
C ARG A 126 -3.37 -27.13 -30.55
N ILE A 127 -2.07 -27.21 -30.27
CA ILE A 127 -1.13 -28.07 -31.01
C ILE A 127 -1.57 -29.55 -30.94
N VAL A 128 -1.88 -30.05 -29.74
CA VAL A 128 -2.29 -31.45 -29.55
C VAL A 128 -3.60 -31.76 -30.32
N ILE A 129 -4.54 -30.81 -30.35
CA ILE A 129 -5.79 -30.96 -31.11
C ILE A 129 -5.51 -31.02 -32.61
N GLU A 130 -4.63 -30.14 -33.13
CA GLU A 130 -4.24 -30.15 -34.55
C GLU A 130 -3.55 -31.47 -34.94
N GLU A 131 -2.63 -31.98 -34.11
CA GLU A 131 -1.97 -33.27 -34.29
C GLU A 131 -2.97 -34.45 -34.28
N ALA A 132 -3.86 -34.50 -33.29
CA ALA A 132 -4.87 -35.55 -33.21
C ALA A 132 -5.82 -35.55 -34.41
N HIS A 133 -6.18 -34.35 -34.91
CA HIS A 133 -7.02 -34.19 -36.09
C HIS A 133 -6.30 -34.70 -37.35
N THR A 134 -5.04 -34.34 -37.57
CA THR A 134 -4.26 -34.81 -38.72
C THR A 134 -4.07 -36.33 -38.71
N LEU A 135 -3.75 -36.93 -37.56
CA LEU A 135 -3.62 -38.38 -37.42
C LEU A 135 -4.94 -39.11 -37.72
N SER A 136 -6.06 -38.58 -37.22
CA SER A 136 -7.39 -39.14 -37.46
C SER A 136 -7.77 -39.08 -38.95
N GLN A 137 -7.41 -38.00 -39.65
CA GLN A 137 -7.62 -37.90 -41.10
C GLN A 137 -6.79 -38.94 -41.86
N SER A 138 -5.51 -39.11 -41.51
CA SER A 138 -4.64 -40.12 -42.13
C SER A 138 -5.18 -41.54 -41.93
N ARG A 139 -5.58 -41.90 -40.70
CA ARG A 139 -6.19 -43.21 -40.39
C ARG A 139 -7.48 -43.47 -41.16
N ARG A 140 -8.32 -42.43 -41.34
CA ARG A 140 -9.54 -42.54 -42.16
C ARG A 140 -9.20 -42.82 -43.63
N ARG A 141 -8.24 -42.09 -44.20
CA ARG A 141 -7.80 -42.31 -45.59
C ARG A 141 -7.24 -43.71 -45.80
N GLU A 142 -6.39 -44.17 -44.89
CA GLU A 142 -5.84 -45.53 -44.92
C GLU A 142 -6.94 -46.60 -44.85
N ASN A 143 -7.89 -46.46 -43.93
CA ASN A 143 -9.06 -47.36 -43.87
C ASN A 143 -9.89 -47.35 -45.16
N HIS A 144 -10.08 -46.18 -45.78
CA HIS A 144 -10.79 -46.09 -47.07
C HIS A 144 -10.04 -46.81 -48.19
N VAL A 145 -8.71 -46.74 -48.22
CA VAL A 145 -7.89 -47.48 -49.19
C VAL A 145 -7.97 -48.98 -48.95
N LEU A 146 -7.76 -49.45 -47.72
CA LEU A 146 -7.83 -50.87 -47.36
C LEU A 146 -9.20 -51.48 -47.67
N ASN A 147 -10.29 -50.77 -47.36
CA ASN A 147 -11.64 -51.23 -47.69
C ASN A 147 -11.87 -51.32 -49.21
N ARG A 148 -11.30 -50.40 -50.00
CA ARG A 148 -11.39 -50.47 -51.47
C ARG A 148 -10.61 -51.65 -52.01
N GLU A 149 -9.41 -51.92 -51.49
CA GLU A 149 -8.60 -53.08 -51.91
C GLU A 149 -9.29 -54.40 -51.56
N LEU A 150 -9.87 -54.52 -50.36
CA LEU A 150 -10.66 -55.70 -49.97
C LEU A 150 -11.88 -55.91 -50.88
N GLN A 151 -12.55 -54.83 -51.30
CA GLN A 151 -13.66 -54.91 -52.26
C GLN A 151 -13.18 -55.42 -53.62
N ILE A 152 -12.06 -54.90 -54.14
CA ILE A 152 -11.48 -55.35 -55.41
C ILE A 152 -11.10 -56.83 -55.36
N VAL A 153 -10.48 -57.29 -54.27
CA VAL A 153 -10.12 -58.70 -54.09
C VAL A 153 -11.37 -59.59 -54.00
N ARG A 154 -12.44 -59.13 -53.34
CA ARG A 154 -13.72 -59.84 -53.29
C ARG A 154 -14.39 -59.93 -54.65
N ASP A 155 -14.34 -58.87 -55.45
CA ASP A 155 -14.98 -58.82 -56.77
C ASP A 155 -14.19 -59.60 -57.84
N ALA A 156 -12.93 -59.97 -57.56
CA ALA A 156 -12.03 -60.68 -58.48
C ALA A 156 -11.93 -62.21 -58.26
N GLY A 157 -12.53 -62.75 -57.20
CA GLY A 157 -12.61 -64.19 -56.89
C GLY A 157 -14.00 -64.75 -57.05
#